data_AF-B0SRD5-F1
#
_entry.id   AF-B0SRD5-F1
#
_cell.length_a   1.000
_cell.length_b   1.000
_cell.length_c   1.000
_cell.angle_alpha   90.00
_cell.angle_beta   90.00
_cell.angle_gamma   90.00
#
_symmetry.space_group_name_H-M   'P 1'
#
loop_
_entity.id
_entity.type
_entity.pdbx_description
1 polymer ?
#
loop_
_entity_poly.entity_id
_entity_poly.type
_entity_poly.pdbx_seq_one_letter_code
_entity_poly.pdbx_strand_id
1 'polypeptide(L)'
;MKQKTFIIIIIVGLLFNCKKENPEINTSNEIQNLKLEESKKILKERSSANLPLEGYSSVEEAVKQFLVEVRKTNQSESTELKSLVNQKEKDYILYPNILGYGTSLDVTPIEDYNKMISSFEVLALGKLKEKPYQVTDLKTIKVLVKSVQDYGKTKFHKIGLVIVTTPKGKVEITEIKSVMQLGNRYKVAILSP
;
A
#
# COMPACT_ATOMS: atom_id res chain seq x y z
N MET A 1 47.59 -44.95 27.08
CA MET A 1 46.91 -43.92 27.89
C MET A 1 46.88 -42.50 27.30
N LYS A 2 47.59 -42.19 26.20
CA LYS A 2 47.67 -40.81 25.66
C LYS A 2 46.55 -40.39 24.69
N GLN A 3 45.80 -41.35 24.13
CA GLN A 3 44.77 -41.08 23.12
C GLN A 3 43.41 -40.68 23.73
N LYS A 4 43.09 -41.19 24.93
CA LYS A 4 41.84 -40.84 25.65
C LYS A 4 41.86 -39.40 26.20
N THR A 5 43.04 -38.88 26.54
CA THR A 5 43.20 -37.50 27.04
C THR A 5 42.99 -36.45 25.94
N PHE A 6 43.34 -36.77 24.69
CA PHE A 6 43.17 -35.85 23.56
C PHE A 6 41.69 -35.66 23.17
N ILE A 7 40.88 -36.72 23.28
CA ILE A 7 39.45 -36.66 22.98
C ILE A 7 38.69 -35.80 24.01
N ILE A 8 39.09 -35.86 25.28
CA ILE A 8 38.47 -35.06 26.35
C ILE A 8 38.76 -33.56 26.15
N ILE A 9 39.95 -33.19 25.70
CA ILE A 9 40.32 -31.78 25.43
C ILE A 9 39.53 -31.22 24.23
N ILE A 10 39.29 -32.03 23.19
CA ILE A 10 38.50 -31.61 22.01
C ILE A 10 37.02 -31.43 22.37
N ILE A 11 36.45 -32.30 23.22
CA ILE A 11 35.05 -32.19 23.66
C ILE A 11 34.85 -30.96 24.56
N VAL A 12 35.81 -30.62 25.43
CA VAL A 12 35.77 -29.40 26.25
C VAL A 12 35.92 -28.14 25.39
N GLY A 13 36.74 -28.17 24.33
CA GLY A 13 36.88 -27.06 23.40
C GLY A 13 35.60 -26.73 22.61
N LEU A 14 34.77 -27.74 22.31
CA LEU A 14 33.50 -27.56 21.58
C LEU A 14 32.39 -26.95 22.46
N LEU A 15 32.48 -27.04 23.78
CA LEU A 15 31.49 -26.46 24.70
C LEU A 15 31.70 -24.96 24.95
N PHE A 16 32.87 -24.40 24.62
CA PHE A 16 33.16 -22.97 24.79
C PHE A 16 32.86 -22.11 23.55
N ASN A 17 32.41 -22.71 22.45
CA ASN A 17 31.98 -21.94 21.28
C ASN A 17 30.50 -21.53 21.38
N CYS A 18 30.14 -20.90 22.52
CA CYS A 18 28.90 -20.14 22.63
C CYS A 18 29.04 -18.93 21.71
N LYS A 19 28.38 -18.98 20.54
CA LYS A 19 28.15 -17.81 19.68
C LYS A 19 27.59 -16.69 20.55
N LYS A 20 28.37 -15.65 20.80
CA LYS A 20 27.84 -14.36 21.26
C LYS A 20 26.88 -13.88 20.17
N GLU A 21 25.58 -13.91 20.44
CA GLU A 21 24.61 -13.18 19.64
C GLU A 21 25.08 -11.73 19.52
N ASN A 22 25.08 -11.22 18.30
CA ASN A 22 25.65 -9.91 18.00
C ASN A 22 24.72 -8.83 18.62
N PRO A 23 25.16 -8.08 19.64
CA PRO A 23 24.29 -7.16 20.39
C PRO A 23 23.66 -6.06 19.51
N GLU A 24 24.30 -5.72 18.38
CA GLU A 24 23.77 -4.78 17.39
C GLU A 24 22.48 -5.27 16.72
N ILE A 25 22.36 -6.58 16.46
CA ILE A 25 21.18 -7.19 15.81
C ILE A 25 19.98 -7.18 16.77
N ASN A 26 20.21 -7.45 18.06
CA ASN A 26 19.15 -7.40 19.08
C ASN A 26 18.64 -5.96 19.26
N THR A 27 19.54 -4.97 19.28
CA THR A 27 19.17 -3.56 19.41
C THR A 27 18.37 -3.06 18.20
N SER A 28 18.75 -3.45 16.98
CA SER A 28 18.04 -3.05 15.75
C SER A 28 16.62 -3.63 15.68
N ASN A 29 16.45 -4.91 16.04
CA ASN A 29 15.14 -5.57 16.08
C ASN A 29 14.24 -4.96 17.15
N GLU A 30 14.78 -4.63 18.33
CA GLU A 30 14.04 -3.96 19.40
C GLU A 30 13.54 -2.58 18.95
N ILE A 31 14.39 -1.76 18.31
CA ILE A 31 14.00 -0.45 17.77
C ILE A 31 12.88 -0.60 16.73
N GLN A 32 12.98 -1.59 15.83
CA GLN A 32 11.96 -1.81 14.81
C GLN A 32 10.62 -2.23 15.42
N ASN A 33 10.65 -3.10 16.44
CA ASN A 33 9.46 -3.50 17.18
C ASN A 33 8.80 -2.32 17.92
N LEU A 34 9.60 -1.46 18.55
CA LEU A 34 9.11 -0.25 19.21
C LEU A 34 8.40 0.69 18.22
N LYS A 35 9.00 0.93 17.05
CA LYS A 35 8.39 1.73 15.98
C LYS A 35 7.08 1.13 15.47
N LEU A 36 7.02 -0.20 15.34
CA LEU A 36 5.81 -0.89 14.90
C LEU A 36 4.69 -0.75 15.94
N GLU A 37 4.98 -0.95 17.23
CA GLU A 37 3.99 -0.81 18.29
C GLU A 37 3.51 0.64 18.45
N GLU A 38 4.40 1.62 18.31
CA GLU A 38 4.02 3.03 18.26
C GLU A 38 3.10 3.33 17.07
N SER A 39 3.44 2.81 15.88
CA SER A 39 2.60 2.94 14.68
C SER A 39 1.20 2.37 14.90
N LYS A 40 1.11 1.17 15.49
CA LYS A 40 -0.18 0.53 15.83
C LYS A 40 -0.98 1.38 16.82
N LYS A 41 -0.33 1.96 17.83
CA LYS A 41 -0.97 2.84 18.81
C LYS A 41 -1.55 4.08 18.13
N ILE A 42 -0.75 4.78 17.33
CA ILE A 42 -1.17 5.98 16.58
C ILE A 42 -2.37 5.67 15.69
N LEU A 43 -2.33 4.57 14.94
CA LEU A 43 -3.43 4.19 14.04
C LEU A 43 -4.71 3.83 14.80
N LYS A 44 -4.60 3.17 15.95
CA LYS A 44 -5.75 2.90 16.83
C LYS A 44 -6.36 4.18 17.34
N GLU A 45 -5.56 5.16 17.77
CA GLU A 45 -6.06 6.46 18.21
C GLU A 45 -6.80 7.18 17.07
N ARG A 46 -6.24 7.17 15.85
CA ARG A 46 -6.85 7.77 14.65
C ARG A 46 -8.14 7.08 14.19
N SER A 47 -8.32 5.78 14.47
CA SER A 47 -9.54 5.02 14.09
C SER A 47 -10.84 5.60 14.68
N SER A 48 -10.73 6.36 15.77
CA SER A 48 -11.85 7.04 16.43
C SER A 48 -12.32 8.28 15.67
N ALA A 49 -11.48 8.85 14.79
CA ALA A 49 -11.83 10.02 14.00
C ALA A 49 -12.85 9.64 12.93
N ASN A 50 -14.07 10.17 13.04
CA ASN A 50 -15.11 10.00 12.01
C ASN A 50 -14.91 11.02 10.88
N LEU A 51 -13.80 10.90 10.14
CA LEU A 51 -13.57 11.74 8.97
C LEU A 51 -14.40 11.25 7.77
N PRO A 52 -15.10 12.15 7.06
CA PRO A 52 -15.77 11.79 5.82
C PRO A 52 -14.74 11.54 4.71
N LEU A 53 -15.09 10.67 3.77
CA LEU A 53 -14.34 10.50 2.52
C LEU A 53 -14.93 11.43 1.46
N GLU A 54 -14.13 12.38 0.99
CA GLU A 54 -14.49 13.14 -0.21
C GLU A 54 -14.27 12.24 -1.43
N GLY A 55 -15.35 11.94 -2.15
CA GLY A 55 -15.28 10.99 -3.25
C GLY A 55 -16.50 11.01 -4.15
N TYR A 56 -16.47 10.12 -5.13
CA TYR A 56 -17.44 10.02 -6.21
C TYR A 56 -18.59 9.08 -5.86
N SER A 57 -19.58 8.99 -6.74
CA SER A 57 -20.82 8.22 -6.49
C SER A 57 -20.69 6.72 -6.78
N SER A 58 -19.66 6.32 -7.54
CA SER A 58 -19.44 4.92 -7.91
C SER A 58 -17.96 4.60 -8.14
N VAL A 59 -17.65 3.30 -8.21
CA VAL A 59 -16.31 2.79 -8.57
C VAL A 59 -15.88 3.29 -9.94
N GLU A 60 -16.77 3.23 -10.93
CA GLU A 60 -16.48 3.63 -12.31
C GLU A 60 -16.25 5.15 -12.41
N GLU A 61 -17.04 5.95 -11.70
CA GLU A 61 -16.85 7.40 -11.66
C GLU A 61 -15.52 7.76 -11.01
N ALA A 62 -15.17 7.12 -9.88
CA ALA A 62 -13.89 7.36 -9.21
C ALA A 62 -12.69 7.04 -10.10
N VAL A 63 -12.72 5.89 -10.77
CA VAL A 63 -11.66 5.50 -11.73
C VAL A 63 -11.60 6.47 -12.91
N LYS A 64 -12.76 6.84 -13.48
CA LYS A 64 -12.82 7.77 -14.60
C LYS A 64 -12.20 9.12 -14.25
N GLN A 65 -12.61 9.70 -13.13
CA GLN A 65 -12.13 11.02 -12.69
C GLN A 65 -10.64 10.98 -12.37
N PHE A 66 -10.16 9.88 -11.78
CA PHE A 66 -8.74 9.65 -11.60
C PHE A 66 -7.95 9.63 -12.90
N LEU A 67 -8.40 8.87 -13.90
CA LEU A 67 -7.72 8.84 -15.20
C LEU A 67 -7.78 10.21 -15.92
N VAL A 68 -8.85 10.99 -15.73
CA VAL A 68 -8.94 12.38 -16.22
C VAL A 68 -7.89 13.27 -15.56
N GLU A 69 -7.76 13.21 -14.23
CA GLU A 69 -6.78 14.01 -13.48
C GLU A 69 -5.35 13.64 -13.87
N VAL A 70 -5.03 12.34 -13.97
CA VAL A 70 -3.71 11.85 -14.40
C VAL A 70 -3.29 12.44 -15.76
N ARG A 71 -4.24 12.64 -16.68
CA ARG A 71 -3.99 13.26 -18.00
C ARG A 71 -3.84 14.77 -17.97
N LYS A 72 -4.54 15.44 -17.05
CA LYS A 72 -4.51 16.91 -16.92
C LYS A 72 -3.30 17.40 -16.12
N THR A 73 -2.73 16.55 -15.26
CA THR A 73 -1.59 16.92 -14.42
C THR A 73 -0.26 16.80 -15.18
N ASN A 74 0.35 17.95 -15.45
CA ASN A 74 1.72 18.03 -15.96
C ASN A 74 2.72 17.59 -14.87
N GLN A 75 3.83 16.96 -15.26
CA GLN A 75 4.85 16.40 -14.34
C GLN A 75 5.50 17.43 -13.39
N SER A 76 5.33 18.74 -13.63
CA SER A 76 6.09 19.80 -12.97
C SER A 76 5.46 20.37 -11.70
N GLU A 77 4.21 20.01 -11.38
CA GLU A 77 3.55 20.48 -10.15
C GLU A 77 3.12 19.29 -9.31
N SER A 78 3.34 19.39 -8.00
CA SER A 78 2.86 18.47 -6.97
C SER A 78 1.34 18.57 -6.82
N THR A 79 0.61 18.39 -7.92
CA THR A 79 -0.85 18.48 -7.91
C THR A 79 -1.40 17.24 -7.22
N GLU A 80 -1.91 17.44 -6.02
CA GLU A 80 -2.65 16.44 -5.27
C GLU A 80 -3.85 15.98 -6.12
N LEU A 81 -3.84 14.71 -6.54
CA LEU A 81 -4.93 14.12 -7.33
C LEU A 81 -6.14 13.96 -6.39
N LYS A 82 -7.16 14.79 -6.57
CA LYS A 82 -8.36 14.81 -5.71
C LYS A 82 -9.11 13.48 -5.73
N SER A 83 -8.93 12.69 -6.78
CA SER A 83 -9.54 11.38 -6.97
C SER A 83 -8.76 10.21 -6.35
N LEU A 84 -7.55 10.46 -5.85
CA LEU A 84 -6.69 9.51 -5.14
C LEU A 84 -6.76 9.79 -3.63
N VAL A 85 -6.77 8.74 -2.82
CA VAL A 85 -6.73 8.88 -1.35
C VAL A 85 -5.43 9.61 -0.96
N ASN A 86 -5.56 10.80 -0.37
CA ASN A 86 -4.41 11.62 0.00
C ASN A 86 -3.80 11.19 1.35
N GLN A 87 -2.70 11.81 1.76
CA GLN A 87 -2.00 11.41 2.98
C GLN A 87 -2.88 11.51 4.24
N LYS A 88 -3.71 12.55 4.36
CA LYS A 88 -4.63 12.69 5.49
C LYS A 88 -5.69 11.58 5.50
N GLU A 89 -6.30 11.29 4.36
CA GLU A 89 -7.25 10.19 4.25
C GLU A 89 -6.57 8.84 4.45
N LYS A 90 -5.30 8.68 4.03
CA LYS A 90 -4.50 7.49 4.32
C LYS A 90 -4.37 7.27 5.83
N ASP A 91 -3.92 8.31 6.53
CA ASP A 91 -3.60 8.25 7.96
C ASP A 91 -4.83 8.06 8.86
N TYR A 92 -5.99 8.58 8.47
CA TYR A 92 -7.18 8.61 9.32
C TYR A 92 -8.34 7.73 8.82
N ILE A 93 -8.34 7.31 7.55
CA ILE A 93 -9.38 6.46 6.97
C ILE A 93 -8.77 5.14 6.51
N LEU A 94 -7.81 5.14 5.58
CA LEU A 94 -7.30 3.90 4.98
C LEU A 94 -6.61 3.01 6.03
N TYR A 95 -5.53 3.51 6.64
CA TYR A 95 -4.64 2.73 7.49
C TYR A 95 -5.32 2.20 8.75
N PRO A 96 -6.13 3.01 9.49
CA PRO A 96 -6.84 2.49 10.65
C PRO A 96 -7.85 1.39 10.31
N ASN A 97 -8.40 1.39 9.09
CA ASN A 97 -9.39 0.38 8.68
C ASN A 97 -8.77 -0.92 8.17
N ILE A 98 -7.53 -0.90 7.66
CA ILE A 98 -6.84 -2.10 7.15
C ILE A 98 -5.88 -2.74 8.17
N LEU A 99 -5.58 -2.06 9.28
CA LEU A 99 -4.75 -2.60 10.36
C LEU A 99 -5.45 -3.78 11.04
N GLY A 100 -4.72 -4.89 11.20
CA GLY A 100 -5.19 -6.14 11.81
C GLY A 100 -5.88 -7.08 10.83
N TYR A 101 -5.88 -6.77 9.53
CA TYR A 101 -6.55 -7.57 8.49
C TYR A 101 -5.59 -8.38 7.60
N GLY A 102 -4.36 -8.65 8.07
CA GLY A 102 -3.37 -9.43 7.34
C GLY A 102 -2.69 -8.65 6.22
N THR A 103 -2.59 -7.32 6.35
CA THR A 103 -1.93 -6.46 5.36
C THR A 103 -0.47 -6.23 5.75
N SER A 104 0.36 -5.74 4.81
CA SER A 104 1.75 -5.40 5.14
C SER A 104 1.88 -4.33 6.23
N LEU A 105 0.82 -3.54 6.48
CA LEU A 105 0.78 -2.58 7.58
C LEU A 105 0.86 -3.24 8.98
N ASP A 106 0.51 -4.52 9.10
CA ASP A 106 0.50 -5.23 10.39
C ASP A 106 1.91 -5.51 10.92
N VAL A 107 2.88 -5.52 10.01
CA VAL A 107 4.29 -5.87 10.25
C VAL A 107 5.26 -4.78 9.80
N THR A 108 4.75 -3.67 9.27
CA THR A 108 5.57 -2.57 8.74
C THR A 108 5.24 -1.28 9.49
N PRO A 109 6.23 -0.59 10.09
CA PRO A 109 6.02 0.73 10.68
C PRO A 109 5.39 1.71 9.67
N ILE A 110 4.53 2.61 10.16
CA ILE A 110 3.72 3.49 9.30
C ILE A 110 4.58 4.38 8.38
N GLU A 111 5.74 4.82 8.85
CA GLU A 111 6.68 5.64 8.08
C GLU A 111 7.23 4.88 6.87
N ASP A 112 7.62 3.62 7.05
CA ASP A 112 8.17 2.79 5.98
C ASP A 112 7.06 2.31 5.04
N TYR A 113 5.87 2.04 5.59
CA TYR A 113 4.67 1.77 4.80
C TYR A 113 4.32 2.95 3.88
N ASN A 114 4.37 4.18 4.40
CA ASN A 114 4.14 5.40 3.62
C ASN A 114 5.16 5.55 2.48
N LYS A 115 6.44 5.31 2.74
CA LYS A 115 7.48 5.34 1.70
C LYS A 115 7.19 4.32 0.60
N MET A 116 6.88 3.08 0.99
CA MET A 116 6.55 2.00 0.06
C MET A 116 5.34 2.35 -0.82
N ILE A 117 4.22 2.77 -0.23
CA ILE A 117 3.01 3.16 -0.97
C ILE A 117 3.31 4.33 -1.92
N SER A 118 4.02 5.35 -1.44
CA SER A 118 4.39 6.51 -2.26
C SER A 118 5.25 6.11 -3.46
N SER A 119 6.22 5.21 -3.27
CA SER A 119 7.03 4.70 -4.39
C SER A 119 6.17 3.95 -5.42
N PHE A 120 5.23 3.11 -4.97
CA PHE A 120 4.30 2.43 -5.89
C PHE A 120 3.40 3.41 -6.64
N GLU A 121 2.91 4.45 -5.98
CA GLU A 121 2.11 5.50 -6.62
C GLU A 121 2.89 6.23 -7.69
N VAL A 122 4.14 6.64 -7.42
CA VAL A 122 5.00 7.31 -8.41
C VAL A 122 5.22 6.43 -9.65
N LEU A 123 5.56 5.15 -9.45
CA LEU A 123 5.79 4.22 -10.55
C LEU A 123 4.52 3.95 -11.36
N ALA A 124 3.39 3.72 -10.68
CA ALA A 124 2.10 3.50 -11.29
C ALA A 124 1.64 4.71 -12.11
N LEU A 125 1.80 5.93 -11.56
CA LEU A 125 1.46 7.17 -12.25
C LEU A 125 2.35 7.38 -13.49
N GLY A 126 3.63 7.05 -13.42
CA GLY A 126 4.52 7.04 -14.59
C GLY A 126 3.98 6.14 -15.71
N LYS A 127 3.70 4.88 -15.39
CA LYS A 127 3.12 3.91 -16.35
C LYS A 127 1.77 4.36 -16.90
N LEU A 128 0.90 4.92 -16.06
CA LEU A 128 -0.41 5.43 -16.48
C LEU A 128 -0.28 6.55 -17.51
N LYS A 129 0.71 7.44 -17.34
CA LYS A 129 0.98 8.53 -18.29
C LYS A 129 1.49 8.03 -19.64
N GLU A 130 2.18 6.89 -19.68
CA GLU A 130 2.67 6.28 -20.92
C GLU A 130 1.56 5.58 -21.74
N LYS A 131 0.42 5.25 -21.13
CA LYS A 131 -0.68 4.56 -21.83
C LYS A 131 -1.22 5.40 -23.00
N PRO A 132 -1.57 4.82 -24.15
CA PRO A 132 -2.01 5.58 -25.32
C PRO A 132 -3.52 5.87 -25.30
N TYR A 133 -4.01 6.63 -24.32
CA TYR A 133 -5.40 7.11 -24.26
C TYR A 133 -5.47 8.62 -24.00
N GLN A 134 -6.53 9.26 -24.50
CA GLN A 134 -6.83 10.68 -24.29
C GLN A 134 -8.03 10.86 -23.35
N VAL A 135 -8.21 12.07 -22.82
CA VAL A 135 -9.36 12.40 -21.96
C VAL A 135 -10.70 12.15 -22.67
N THR A 136 -10.76 12.38 -23.98
CA THR A 136 -11.95 12.12 -24.81
C THR A 136 -12.34 10.65 -24.87
N ASP A 137 -11.38 9.73 -24.68
CA ASP A 137 -11.60 8.28 -24.71
C ASP A 137 -12.23 7.78 -23.40
N LEU A 138 -12.17 8.57 -22.33
CA LEU A 138 -12.70 8.23 -21.00
C LEU A 138 -14.22 8.42 -20.89
N LYS A 139 -14.91 8.71 -22.00
CA LYS A 139 -16.39 8.78 -22.02
C LYS A 139 -16.99 7.44 -21.61
N THR A 140 -16.44 6.35 -22.16
CA THR A 140 -16.87 4.98 -21.90
C THR A 140 -15.67 4.16 -21.45
N ILE A 141 -15.61 3.85 -20.15
CA ILE A 141 -14.63 2.93 -19.58
C ILE A 141 -15.36 1.69 -19.06
N LYS A 142 -14.68 0.55 -19.05
CA LYS A 142 -15.15 -0.65 -18.37
C LYS A 142 -14.22 -0.96 -17.21
N VAL A 143 -14.76 -1.03 -16.00
CA VAL A 143 -14.00 -1.39 -14.79
C VAL A 143 -14.37 -2.80 -14.37
N LEU A 144 -13.42 -3.72 -14.43
CA LEU A 144 -13.60 -5.10 -13.97
C LEU A 144 -13.18 -5.21 -12.51
N VAL A 145 -14.16 -5.29 -11.61
CA VAL A 145 -13.95 -5.56 -10.18
C VAL A 145 -13.81 -7.07 -9.97
N LYS A 146 -12.69 -7.51 -9.39
CA LYS A 146 -12.40 -8.92 -9.09
C LYS A 146 -13.14 -9.40 -7.86
N SER A 147 -13.13 -8.58 -6.81
CA SER A 147 -13.75 -8.91 -5.52
C SER A 147 -13.98 -7.64 -4.72
N VAL A 148 -14.87 -7.72 -3.73
CA VAL A 148 -15.05 -6.68 -2.72
C VAL A 148 -14.63 -7.26 -1.38
N GLN A 149 -13.80 -6.54 -0.63
CA GLN A 149 -13.34 -6.95 0.69
C GLN A 149 -13.67 -5.88 1.72
N ASP A 150 -14.25 -6.26 2.85
CA ASP A 150 -14.55 -5.35 3.95
C ASP A 150 -13.32 -5.21 4.87
N TYR A 151 -13.02 -3.97 5.25
CA TYR A 151 -11.95 -3.60 6.17
C TYR A 151 -12.50 -2.52 7.11
N GLY A 152 -12.83 -2.89 8.35
CA GLY A 152 -13.49 -2.01 9.31
C GLY A 152 -14.77 -1.39 8.73
N LYS A 153 -14.81 -0.05 8.65
CA LYS A 153 -15.93 0.73 8.10
C LYS A 153 -15.86 0.91 6.57
N THR A 154 -14.79 0.45 5.94
CA THR A 154 -14.51 0.67 4.52
C THR A 154 -14.68 -0.60 3.70
N LYS A 155 -15.03 -0.46 2.42
CA LYS A 155 -15.04 -1.57 1.45
C LYS A 155 -14.00 -1.34 0.36
N PHE A 156 -13.27 -2.38 0.00
CA PHE A 156 -12.23 -2.35 -1.01
C PHE A 156 -12.67 -3.12 -2.24
N HIS A 157 -12.98 -2.37 -3.29
CA HIS A 157 -13.27 -2.92 -4.61
C HIS A 157 -11.93 -3.20 -5.29
N LYS A 158 -11.50 -4.47 -5.27
CA LYS A 158 -10.25 -4.90 -5.92
C LYS A 158 -10.43 -4.83 -7.42
N ILE A 159 -9.70 -3.94 -8.07
CA ILE A 159 -9.77 -3.74 -9.51
C ILE A 159 -8.85 -4.75 -10.18
N GLY A 160 -9.43 -5.52 -11.10
CA GLY A 160 -8.67 -6.44 -11.93
C GLY A 160 -8.07 -5.78 -13.14
N LEU A 161 -8.91 -5.03 -13.85
CA LEU A 161 -8.57 -4.41 -15.13
C LEU A 161 -9.51 -3.24 -15.39
N VAL A 162 -8.96 -2.14 -15.89
CA VAL A 162 -9.73 -1.05 -16.48
C VAL A 162 -9.46 -1.04 -17.98
N ILE A 163 -10.53 -1.05 -18.78
CA ILE A 163 -10.45 -1.04 -20.24
C ILE A 163 -10.95 0.31 -20.74
N VAL A 164 -10.09 1.04 -21.44
CA VAL A 164 -10.43 2.27 -22.16
C VAL A 164 -10.52 1.93 -23.64
N THR A 165 -11.64 2.27 -24.28
CA THR A 165 -11.81 2.08 -25.72
C THR A 165 -11.36 3.35 -26.44
N THR A 166 -10.37 3.22 -27.30
CA THR A 166 -9.82 4.31 -28.13
C THR A 166 -10.09 4.02 -29.61
N PRO A 167 -9.95 5.00 -30.52
CA PRO A 167 -10.03 4.76 -31.96
C PRO A 167 -9.02 3.73 -32.49
N LYS A 168 -7.89 3.56 -31.78
CA LYS A 168 -6.81 2.63 -32.16
C LYS A 168 -6.99 1.23 -31.57
N GLY A 169 -8.02 1.02 -30.74
CA GLY A 169 -8.28 -0.24 -30.06
C GLY A 169 -8.45 -0.08 -28.55
N LYS A 170 -8.27 -1.17 -27.82
CA LYS A 170 -8.45 -1.22 -26.36
C LYS A 170 -7.13 -0.95 -25.65
N VAL A 171 -7.18 -0.11 -24.63
CA VAL A 171 -6.07 0.17 -23.73
C VAL A 171 -6.38 -0.44 -22.38
N GLU A 172 -5.48 -1.31 -21.93
CA GLU A 172 -5.58 -2.02 -20.66
C GLU A 172 -4.78 -1.32 -19.57
N ILE A 173 -5.46 -1.01 -18.47
CA ILE A 173 -4.92 -0.34 -17.29
C ILE A 173 -5.05 -1.29 -16.11
N THR A 174 -3.91 -1.65 -15.52
CA THR A 174 -3.81 -2.57 -14.38
C THR A 174 -3.17 -1.92 -13.17
N GLU A 175 -2.79 -0.65 -13.29
CA GLU A 175 -2.05 0.11 -12.29
C GLU A 175 -2.95 0.59 -11.13
N ILE A 176 -4.27 0.61 -11.35
CA ILE A 176 -5.28 0.87 -10.32
C ILE A 176 -5.63 -0.47 -9.67
N LYS A 177 -5.21 -0.69 -8.42
CA LYS A 177 -5.42 -1.98 -7.72
C LYS A 177 -6.70 -2.01 -6.90
N SER A 178 -7.11 -0.88 -6.33
CA SER A 178 -8.37 -0.81 -5.59
C SER A 178 -9.00 0.56 -5.55
N VAL A 179 -10.33 0.55 -5.44
CA VAL A 179 -11.15 1.71 -5.06
C VAL A 179 -11.69 1.45 -3.66
N MET A 180 -11.47 2.39 -2.75
CA MET A 180 -12.03 2.36 -1.41
C MET A 180 -13.41 3.02 -1.42
N GLN A 181 -14.32 2.43 -0.67
CA GLN A 181 -15.65 2.96 -0.38
C GLN A 181 -15.77 3.24 1.11
N LEU A 182 -16.27 4.43 1.47
CA LEU A 182 -16.73 4.76 2.81
C LEU A 182 -18.13 5.36 2.71
N GLY A 183 -19.13 4.67 3.27
CA GLY A 183 -20.53 5.00 3.05
C GLY A 183 -20.88 4.93 1.54
N ASN A 184 -21.35 6.05 0.98
CA ASN A 184 -21.72 6.16 -0.44
C ASN A 184 -20.67 6.89 -1.28
N ARG A 185 -19.44 7.02 -0.78
CA ARG A 185 -18.35 7.74 -1.44
C ARG A 185 -17.25 6.78 -1.86
N TYR A 186 -16.73 6.96 -3.07
CA TYR A 186 -15.73 6.11 -3.71
C TYR A 186 -14.50 6.90 -4.13
N LYS A 187 -13.31 6.36 -3.88
CA LYS A 187 -12.03 7.01 -4.21
C LYS A 187 -10.97 5.98 -4.56
N VAL A 188 -10.10 6.28 -5.54
CA VAL A 188 -8.99 5.38 -5.88
C VAL A 188 -8.04 5.32 -4.69
N ALA A 189 -7.75 4.12 -4.18
CA ALA A 189 -7.08 3.96 -2.90
C ALA A 189 -5.65 3.43 -3.00
N ILE A 190 -5.44 2.42 -3.85
CA ILE A 190 -4.13 1.77 -4.00
C ILE A 190 -3.76 1.74 -5.47
N LEU A 191 -2.59 2.30 -5.75
CA LEU A 191 -1.90 2.19 -7.03
C LEU A 191 -0.69 1.27 -6.88
N SER A 192 -0.35 0.55 -7.95
CA SER A 192 0.88 -0.23 -8.00
C SER A 192 1.23 -0.54 -9.46
N PRO A 193 2.53 -0.64 -9.80
CA PRO A 193 2.99 -0.86 -11.17
C PRO A 193 2.52 -2.18 -11.81
#